data_AF-A0A2Z4K0H0-F1
#
_entry.id   AF-A0A2Z4K0H0-F1
#
_cell.length_a   1.000
_cell.length_b   1.000
_cell.length_c   1.000
_cell.angle_alpha   90.00
_cell.angle_beta   90.00
_cell.angle_gamma   90.00
#
_symmetry.space_group_name_H-M   'P 1'
#
loop_
_entity.id
_entity.type
_entity.pdbx_description
1 polymer ?
#
loop_
_entity_poly.entity_id
_entity_poly.type
_entity_poly.pdbx_seq_one_letter_code
_entity_poly.pdbx_strand_id
1 'polypeptide(L)'
;MKTSHVLILTATAVIVAASVPATGRQDNAPPATEAAPLPSGGMLRTMPLGDYQCALPGDAGAGAYVEVEAENFRISTASRYFSMDGDGTYIMRGDELTFTRGPKKGERFLRVGDNQLRKLDNEGKRSTLLCTRTQDRR
;
A
#
# COMPACT_ATOMS: atom_id res chain seq x y z
N MET A 1 -24.41 -36.16 -21.33
CA MET A 1 -25.41 -36.83 -20.47
C MET A 1 -24.77 -38.04 -19.81
N LYS A 2 -24.38 -37.96 -18.53
CA LYS A 2 -24.32 -39.15 -17.67
C LYS A 2 -24.49 -38.72 -16.22
N THR A 3 -25.70 -38.98 -15.75
CA THR A 3 -26.24 -38.72 -14.42
C THR A 3 -25.67 -39.75 -13.44
N SER A 4 -25.32 -39.33 -12.23
CA SER A 4 -25.10 -40.26 -11.12
C SER A 4 -25.74 -39.68 -9.87
N HIS A 5 -26.85 -40.29 -9.48
CA HIS A 5 -27.61 -40.01 -8.27
C HIS A 5 -27.04 -40.87 -7.11
N VAL A 6 -26.66 -40.21 -6.01
CA VAL A 6 -27.31 -40.24 -4.67
C VAL A 6 -27.19 -41.57 -3.93
N LEU A 7 -26.61 -41.54 -2.72
CA LEU A 7 -27.24 -42.10 -1.52
C LEU A 7 -26.63 -41.52 -0.23
N ILE A 8 -27.56 -41.06 0.60
CA ILE A 8 -27.43 -40.32 1.85
C ILE A 8 -27.30 -41.34 2.99
N LEU A 9 -26.47 -41.05 4.01
CA LEU A 9 -26.60 -41.67 5.33
C LEU A 9 -26.38 -40.64 6.43
N THR A 10 -27.49 -40.37 7.10
CA THR A 10 -27.71 -39.53 8.27
C THR A 10 -27.11 -40.15 9.53
N ALA A 11 -26.50 -39.34 10.39
CA ALA A 11 -26.40 -39.63 11.82
C ALA A 11 -26.55 -38.34 12.62
N THR A 12 -27.75 -38.17 13.18
CA THR A 12 -28.13 -37.17 14.19
C THR A 12 -27.53 -37.51 15.55
N ALA A 13 -27.04 -36.51 16.28
CA ALA A 13 -27.03 -36.53 17.75
C ALA A 13 -27.29 -35.10 18.27
N VAL A 14 -28.34 -34.99 19.09
CA VAL A 14 -28.95 -33.77 19.65
C VAL A 14 -28.37 -33.48 21.05
N ILE A 15 -28.72 -32.30 21.57
CA ILE A 15 -28.78 -31.87 23.00
C ILE A 15 -27.52 -31.09 23.43
N VAL A 16 -27.60 -29.82 23.86
CA VAL A 16 -28.02 -29.40 25.22
C VAL A 16 -28.66 -27.99 25.26
N ALA A 17 -29.64 -27.91 26.17
CA ALA A 17 -30.43 -26.79 26.67
C ALA A 17 -29.67 -25.52 27.08
N ALA A 18 -30.32 -24.36 26.92
CA ALA A 18 -30.91 -23.61 28.04
C ALA A 18 -31.41 -22.24 27.55
N SER A 19 -32.71 -22.00 27.69
CA SER A 19 -33.35 -20.70 27.52
C SER A 19 -33.15 -19.83 28.76
N VAL A 20 -32.50 -18.67 28.61
CA VAL A 20 -32.60 -17.54 29.54
C VAL A 20 -32.96 -16.29 28.71
N PRO A 21 -34.06 -15.58 29.03
CA PRO A 21 -34.43 -14.38 28.32
C PRO A 21 -33.63 -13.20 28.87
N ALA A 22 -32.94 -12.46 28.00
CA ALA A 22 -32.52 -11.10 28.30
C ALA A 22 -32.71 -10.28 27.04
N THR A 23 -33.90 -9.69 26.93
CA THR A 23 -34.20 -8.53 26.11
C THR A 23 -33.19 -7.43 26.43
N GLY A 24 -32.12 -7.37 25.64
CA GLY A 24 -31.14 -6.30 25.63
C GLY A 24 -31.03 -5.78 24.20
N ARG A 25 -31.96 -4.90 23.82
CA ARG A 25 -31.89 -4.10 22.60
C ARG A 25 -30.62 -3.24 22.65
N GLN A 26 -29.56 -3.65 21.95
CA GLN A 26 -28.39 -2.80 21.69
C GLN A 26 -28.57 -2.10 20.34
N ASP A 27 -29.52 -1.17 20.29
CA ASP A 27 -29.75 -0.31 19.11
C ASP A 27 -28.86 0.94 19.11
N ASN A 28 -27.67 0.84 19.71
CA ASN A 28 -26.68 1.92 19.72
C ASN A 28 -25.30 1.37 19.34
N ALA A 29 -25.21 0.57 18.28
CA ALA A 29 -23.95 0.43 17.57
C ALA A 29 -23.76 1.71 16.74
N PRO A 30 -22.68 2.49 16.96
CA PRO A 30 -22.30 3.52 15.99
C PRO A 30 -22.21 2.87 14.61
N PRO A 31 -22.61 3.55 13.52
CA PRO A 31 -22.39 3.02 12.18
C PRO A 31 -20.94 2.56 12.09
N ALA A 32 -20.71 1.36 11.55
CA ALA A 32 -19.38 0.82 11.35
C ALA A 32 -18.62 1.77 10.43
N THR A 33 -17.91 2.73 11.02
CA THR A 33 -16.92 3.52 10.31
C THR A 33 -15.89 2.51 9.85
N GLU A 34 -15.84 2.31 8.54
CA GLU A 34 -14.83 1.50 7.88
C GLU A 34 -13.48 1.95 8.43
N ALA A 35 -12.87 1.10 9.27
CA ALA A 35 -11.65 1.45 9.95
C ALA A 35 -10.61 1.70 8.86
N ALA A 36 -10.13 2.95 8.77
CA ALA A 36 -9.05 3.28 7.87
C ALA A 36 -7.91 2.26 8.12
N PRO A 37 -7.33 1.67 7.06
CA PRO A 37 -6.27 0.67 7.24
C PRO A 37 -5.21 1.22 8.18
N LEU A 38 -4.95 0.51 9.29
CA LEU A 38 -3.86 0.87 10.17
C LEU A 38 -2.57 0.80 9.34
N PRO A 39 -1.76 1.88 9.29
CA PRO A 39 -0.57 1.87 8.48
C PRO A 39 0.34 0.75 8.97
N SER A 40 0.86 -0.05 8.05
CA SER A 40 1.68 -1.24 8.33
C SER A 40 2.69 -0.95 9.44
N GLY A 41 2.64 -1.77 10.49
CA GLY A 41 3.53 -1.65 11.64
C GLY A 41 4.97 -1.90 11.19
N GLY A 42 5.86 -0.95 11.41
CA GLY A 42 7.25 -1.05 11.00
C GLY A 42 8.10 0.04 11.65
N MET A 43 9.40 -0.20 11.78
CA MET A 43 10.36 0.77 12.32
C MET A 43 10.33 2.05 11.47
N LEU A 44 10.40 3.22 12.12
CA LEU A 44 10.54 4.48 11.39
C LEU A 44 11.92 4.56 10.73
N ARG A 45 11.92 4.89 9.44
CA ARG A 45 13.13 5.03 8.62
C ARG A 45 13.04 6.33 7.80
N THR A 46 14.10 6.60 7.05
CA THR A 46 14.13 7.63 6.02
C THR A 46 14.79 7.05 4.77
N MET A 47 14.49 7.65 3.63
CA MET A 47 15.22 7.37 2.40
C MET A 47 16.46 8.27 2.30
N PRO A 48 17.53 7.82 1.62
CA PRO A 48 18.67 8.68 1.31
C PRO A 48 18.24 9.97 0.61
N LEU A 49 18.86 11.09 1.00
CA LEU A 49 18.58 12.42 0.45
C LEU A 49 18.97 12.50 -1.03
N GLY A 50 18.27 13.28 -1.85
CA GLY A 50 18.65 13.49 -3.25
C GLY A 50 17.51 13.24 -4.22
N ASP A 51 17.83 13.33 -5.50
CA ASP A 51 16.88 13.25 -6.61
C ASP A 51 16.56 11.80 -6.96
N TYR A 52 15.28 11.51 -7.09
CA TYR A 52 14.73 10.23 -7.52
C TYR A 52 14.08 10.40 -8.88
N GLN A 53 14.69 9.78 -9.89
CA GLN A 53 14.16 9.73 -11.24
C GLN A 53 13.31 8.48 -11.40
N CYS A 54 12.05 8.67 -11.79
CA CYS A 54 11.07 7.62 -11.94
C CYS A 54 10.90 7.25 -13.41
N ALA A 55 10.94 5.96 -13.70
CA ALA A 55 10.84 5.46 -15.05
C ALA A 55 10.03 4.17 -15.13
N LEU A 56 9.40 3.99 -16.29
CA LEU A 56 8.81 2.73 -16.72
C LEU A 56 9.89 1.90 -17.43
N PRO A 57 9.76 0.55 -17.42
CA PRO A 57 10.60 -0.30 -18.26
C PRO A 57 10.41 0.10 -19.72
N GLY A 58 11.53 0.18 -20.45
CA GLY A 58 11.50 0.43 -21.88
C GLY A 58 11.12 -0.82 -22.68
N ASP A 59 11.21 -0.70 -23.99
CA ASP A 59 11.08 -1.81 -24.92
C ASP A 59 12.39 -2.08 -25.66
N ALA A 60 12.51 -3.26 -26.26
CA ALA A 60 13.74 -3.68 -26.95
C ALA A 60 14.05 -2.87 -28.23
N GLY A 61 13.10 -2.08 -28.73
CA GLY A 61 13.28 -1.21 -29.89
C GLY A 61 13.64 0.24 -29.54
N ALA A 62 13.62 0.59 -28.25
CA ALA A 62 13.82 1.95 -27.74
C ALA A 62 14.86 1.99 -26.61
N GLY A 63 14.82 3.06 -25.81
CA GLY A 63 15.66 3.18 -24.62
C GLY A 63 15.33 2.10 -23.58
N ALA A 64 16.33 1.72 -22.77
CA ALA A 64 16.18 0.70 -21.74
C ALA A 64 15.12 1.05 -20.66
N TYR A 65 14.79 2.34 -20.53
CA TYR A 65 13.77 2.87 -19.64
C TYR A 65 13.16 4.13 -20.25
N VAL A 66 11.93 4.43 -19.87
CA VAL A 66 11.21 5.66 -20.27
C VAL A 66 10.93 6.46 -19.01
N GLU A 67 11.56 7.61 -18.88
CA GLU A 67 11.35 8.52 -17.76
C GLU A 67 9.92 9.05 -17.73
N VAL A 68 9.37 9.14 -16.52
CA VAL A 68 8.07 9.76 -16.25
C VAL A 68 8.34 10.99 -15.39
N GLU A 69 8.64 12.11 -16.01
CA GLU A 69 9.10 13.33 -15.32
C GLU A 69 8.12 13.80 -14.23
N ALA A 70 6.81 13.66 -14.46
CA ALA A 70 5.77 14.00 -13.51
C ALA A 70 5.81 13.17 -12.20
N GLU A 71 6.48 12.01 -12.22
CA GLU A 71 6.65 11.15 -11.05
C GLU A 71 7.95 11.45 -10.30
N ASN A 72 8.87 12.22 -10.87
CA ASN A 72 10.13 12.56 -10.23
C ASN A 72 9.92 13.35 -8.94
N PHE A 73 10.79 13.11 -7.98
CA PHE A 73 10.82 13.89 -6.74
C PHE A 73 12.23 13.89 -6.13
N ARG A 74 12.47 14.87 -5.27
CA ARG A 74 13.70 14.98 -4.47
C ARG A 74 13.37 14.81 -3.01
N ILE A 75 14.08 13.93 -2.32
CA ILE A 75 14.00 13.79 -0.87
C ILE A 75 14.99 14.74 -0.21
N SER A 76 14.52 15.48 0.80
CA SER A 76 15.34 16.35 1.63
C SER A 76 15.27 15.95 3.11
N THR A 77 15.94 16.74 3.94
CA THR A 77 15.94 16.57 5.40
C THR A 77 14.52 16.67 5.99
N ALA A 78 14.39 16.22 7.23
CA ALA A 78 13.12 16.28 7.99
C ALA A 78 11.93 15.62 7.27
N SER A 79 12.17 14.50 6.59
CA SER A 79 11.14 13.71 5.88
C SER A 79 10.28 14.53 4.91
N ARG A 80 10.94 15.47 4.22
CA ARG A 80 10.33 16.30 3.18
C ARG A 80 10.69 15.82 1.79
N TYR A 81 9.82 16.15 0.83
CA TYR A 81 10.11 15.97 -0.58
C TYR A 81 9.73 17.22 -1.38
N PHE A 82 10.31 17.33 -2.57
CA PHE A 82 9.99 18.32 -3.59
C PHE A 82 9.67 17.60 -4.90
N SER A 83 8.66 18.08 -5.61
CA SER A 83 8.28 17.62 -6.95
C SER A 83 8.09 18.85 -7.85
N MET A 84 7.86 18.63 -9.14
CA MET A 84 7.55 19.72 -10.08
C MET A 84 6.30 20.50 -9.66
N ASP A 85 5.32 19.84 -9.04
CA ASP A 85 4.04 20.42 -8.63
C ASP A 85 4.05 21.06 -7.23
N GLY A 86 5.18 20.99 -6.51
CA GLY A 86 5.32 21.54 -5.15
C GLY A 86 5.99 20.59 -4.16
N ASP A 87 5.96 20.95 -2.87
CA ASP A 87 6.60 20.21 -1.79
C ASP A 87 5.59 19.53 -0.84
N GLY A 88 6.12 18.63 -0.02
CA GLY A 88 5.32 17.93 0.97
C GLY A 88 6.17 17.11 1.93
N THR A 89 5.49 16.22 2.64
CA THR A 89 6.11 15.32 3.63
C THR A 89 5.77 13.89 3.34
N TYR A 90 6.66 12.99 3.77
CA TYR A 90 6.44 11.55 3.72
C TYR A 90 6.73 10.91 5.08
N ILE A 91 6.27 9.69 5.25
CA ILE A 91 6.66 8.79 6.34
C ILE A 91 7.18 7.52 5.71
N MET A 92 8.28 6.99 6.23
CA MET A 92 8.76 5.67 5.85
C MET A 92 8.69 4.74 7.07
N ARG A 93 8.01 3.60 6.89
CA ARG A 93 7.75 2.58 7.90
C ARG A 93 8.20 1.23 7.35
N GLY A 94 9.20 0.62 7.99
CA GLY A 94 9.89 -0.53 7.42
C GLY A 94 10.47 -0.16 6.05
N ASP A 95 9.98 -0.82 5.01
CA ASP A 95 10.35 -0.56 3.61
C ASP A 95 9.29 0.24 2.85
N GLU A 96 8.17 0.62 3.47
CA GLU A 96 7.11 1.37 2.80
C GLU A 96 7.24 2.87 3.04
N LEU A 97 7.27 3.64 1.96
CA LEU A 97 7.18 5.10 1.97
C LEU A 97 5.75 5.51 1.60
N THR A 98 5.15 6.36 2.40
CA THR A 98 3.83 6.96 2.14
C THR A 98 3.96 8.47 2.17
N PHE A 99 3.51 9.14 1.12
CA PHE A 99 3.41 10.59 1.09
C PHE A 99 2.19 11.07 1.90
N THR A 100 2.42 11.93 2.89
CA THR A 100 1.40 12.34 3.88
C THR A 100 0.83 13.73 3.65
N ARG A 101 1.56 14.59 2.93
CA ARG A 101 1.14 15.95 2.51
C ARG A 101 1.74 16.29 1.14
N GLY A 102 1.20 17.32 0.49
CA GLY A 102 1.69 17.83 -0.79
C GLY A 102 1.01 17.15 -2.00
N PRO A 103 1.46 17.46 -3.23
CA PRO A 103 0.85 16.99 -4.47
C PRO A 103 0.74 15.46 -4.61
N LYS A 104 1.67 14.71 -4.01
CA LYS A 104 1.74 13.24 -4.10
C LYS A 104 1.05 12.55 -2.91
N LYS A 105 0.27 13.28 -2.11
CA LYS A 105 -0.37 12.76 -0.89
C LYS A 105 -1.17 11.48 -1.17
N GLY A 106 -0.93 10.46 -0.37
CA GLY A 106 -1.59 9.15 -0.48
C GLY A 106 -0.84 8.17 -1.38
N GLU A 107 0.09 8.62 -2.21
CA GLU A 107 0.92 7.70 -2.99
C GLU A 107 1.86 6.90 -2.08
N ARG A 108 2.07 5.64 -2.44
CA ARG A 108 2.84 4.66 -1.67
C ARG A 108 3.91 4.02 -2.53
N PHE A 109 5.06 3.77 -1.93
CA PHE A 109 6.22 3.17 -2.58
C PHE A 109 6.85 2.14 -1.66
N LEU A 110 7.37 1.07 -2.23
CA LEU A 110 8.15 0.05 -1.53
C LEU A 110 9.63 0.22 -1.86
N ARG A 111 10.49 0.27 -0.84
CA ARG A 111 11.94 0.22 -1.01
C ARG A 111 12.34 -1.18 -1.45
N VAL A 112 12.89 -1.27 -2.65
CA VAL A 112 13.34 -2.54 -3.27
C VAL A 112 14.86 -2.65 -3.33
N GLY A 113 15.58 -1.59 -2.94
CA GLY A 113 17.02 -1.54 -2.82
C GLY A 113 17.44 -0.26 -2.11
N ASP A 114 18.74 -0.05 -1.92
CA ASP A 114 19.20 1.06 -1.09
C ASP A 114 18.77 2.44 -1.63
N ASN A 115 18.75 2.55 -2.94
CA ASN A 115 18.51 3.76 -3.72
C ASN A 115 17.28 3.62 -4.64
N GLN A 116 16.42 2.62 -4.40
CA GLN A 116 15.36 2.24 -5.33
C GLN A 116 14.01 2.10 -4.62
N LEU A 117 12.99 2.76 -5.19
CA LEU A 117 11.61 2.72 -4.74
C LEU A 117 10.71 2.24 -5.88
N ARG A 118 9.81 1.30 -5.59
CA ARG A 118 8.79 0.83 -6.53
C ARG A 118 7.44 1.38 -6.12
N LYS A 119 6.74 2.09 -7.02
CA LYS A 119 5.40 2.60 -6.72
C LYS A 119 4.43 1.45 -6.48
N LEU A 120 3.58 1.61 -5.49
CA LEU A 120 2.46 0.72 -5.22
C LEU A 120 1.20 1.30 -5.86
N ASP A 121 0.35 0.44 -6.41
CA ASP A 121 -0.97 0.84 -6.87
C ASP A 121 -1.96 0.99 -5.69
N ASN A 122 -3.20 1.32 -6.01
CA ASN A 122 -4.26 1.52 -5.01
C ASN A 122 -4.60 0.23 -4.23
N GLU A 123 -4.29 -0.94 -4.78
CA GLU A 123 -4.47 -2.25 -4.13
C GLU A 123 -3.23 -2.64 -3.29
N GLY A 124 -2.18 -1.81 -3.29
CA GLY A 124 -0.92 -2.08 -2.60
C GLY A 124 0.01 -3.04 -3.35
N LYS A 125 -0.28 -3.36 -4.62
CA LYS A 125 0.58 -4.22 -5.45
C LYS A 125 1.69 -3.40 -6.09
N ARG A 126 2.80 -4.06 -6.39
CA ARG A 126 3.95 -3.43 -7.06
C ARG A 126 3.58 -3.07 -8.50
N SER A 127 3.67 -1.79 -8.82
CA SER A 127 3.55 -1.30 -10.19
C SER A 127 4.82 -1.59 -11.00
N THR A 128 4.83 -1.19 -12.27
CA THR A 128 6.02 -1.20 -13.13
C THR A 128 6.91 0.03 -12.96
N LEU A 129 6.44 1.09 -12.29
CA LEU A 129 7.20 2.33 -12.12
C LEU A 129 8.28 2.18 -11.04
N LEU A 130 9.55 2.32 -11.44
CA LEU A 130 10.71 2.30 -10.55
C LEU A 130 11.31 3.71 -10.44
N CYS A 131 11.57 4.15 -9.23
CA CYS A 131 12.29 5.38 -8.96
C CYS A 131 13.68 5.07 -8.43
N THR A 132 14.71 5.60 -9.09
CA THR A 132 16.11 5.38 -8.75
C THR A 132 16.74 6.70 -8.34
N ARG A 133 17.50 6.70 -7.25
CA ARG A 133 18.25 7.87 -6.81
C ARG A 133 19.40 8.15 -7.76
N THR A 134 19.45 9.34 -8.35
CA THR A 134 20.46 9.73 -9.35
C THR A 134 21.51 10.69 -8.82
N GLN A 135 21.22 11.42 -7.73
CA GLN A 135 22.17 12.34 -7.11
C GLN A 135 22.35 12.06 -5.61
N ASP A 136 23.61 11.94 -5.17
CA ASP A 136 23.98 11.90 -3.75
C ASP A 136 24.17 13.32 -3.22
N ARG A 137 23.45 13.65 -2.14
CA ARG A 137 23.61 14.89 -1.37
C ARG A 137 23.89 14.46 0.08
N ARG A 138 25.18 14.27 0.41
CA ARG A 138 25.64 14.04 1.79
C ARG A 138 25.80 15.35 2.53
#